data_AF-A0A8K0VX15-F1
#
_entry.id   AF-A0A8K0VX15-F1
#
_cell.length_a   1.000
_cell.length_b   1.000
_cell.length_c   1.000
_cell.angle_alpha   90.00
_cell.angle_beta   90.00
_cell.angle_gamma   90.00
#
_symmetry.space_group_name_H-M   'P 1'
#
loop_
_entity.id
_entity.type
_entity.pdbx_description
1 polymer ?
#
loop_
_entity_poly.entity_id
_entity_poly.type
_entity_poly.pdbx_seq_one_letter_code
_entity_poly.pdbx_strand_id
1 'polypeptide(L)'
;MTDFVLIDSPSGSEEDANFQTLPTMAPRKKKAKIDYLEFLDAHPFVRETVVDKIYGCMVGSALGDTIGLYTESMTKSESARRHPDRTFQLVWPATELYADSHRTRFAPCAWTDDTDQALLIVLSYIHNYTQAGSSDPTKHANDTLPNDFAARLKIWFDQGLLALSRPPYGIGQLVRKVVERREYLENPANAAIDAWVRSRRFDAPNGSLMRTHPIGIIGTGLSEEKTWKISVQVGWNTHVDPRCTVSCCILVALIRGLLRGDITNEEDVDACIERSYAWVKKNPKLMNPGGDETLSDAHIEHHLERSVFEHHVYAKTLEDLKLDEGKAIGYVYKCLGSAILLLRLVMRKGSMLSTTGGPLALATAFEELTVDLIMEGGDADTNGAAACALVGAYLGYANLPSHWTLGLAHREWLMSKTYRLAVASGVIADTLQPEDDEAAEGPRGLMREEEVELRDKALVHDMIAKVKARQARERAEEESKKKKKCLVGWLSG
;
A
#
# COMPACT_ATOMS: atom_id res chain seq x y z
N MET A 1 72.82 27.75 -2.52
CA MET A 1 71.95 28.71 -1.80
C MET A 1 71.01 27.86 -0.96
N THR A 2 71.14 27.74 0.35
CA THR A 2 72.02 28.41 1.30
C THR A 2 72.08 27.51 2.54
N ASP A 3 73.14 27.69 3.32
CA ASP A 3 73.64 26.80 4.35
C ASP A 3 72.81 26.71 5.63
N PHE A 4 73.05 25.61 6.34
CA PHE A 4 72.73 25.36 7.74
C PHE A 4 73.32 26.44 8.67
N VAL A 5 72.56 26.87 9.68
CA VAL A 5 73.11 27.26 10.99
C VAL A 5 72.20 26.76 12.11
N LEU A 6 72.86 26.21 13.13
CA LEU A 6 72.34 25.58 14.34
C LEU A 6 71.71 26.57 15.34
N ILE A 7 70.70 26.01 16.02
CA ILE A 7 70.24 26.17 17.40
C ILE A 7 71.07 27.09 18.31
N ASP A 8 70.37 28.00 19.01
CA ASP A 8 70.63 28.29 20.42
C ASP A 8 69.32 28.28 21.21
N SER A 9 69.29 27.53 22.31
CA SER A 9 68.24 27.60 23.33
C SER A 9 68.79 28.36 24.54
N PRO A 10 68.04 29.32 25.10
CA PRO A 10 68.23 29.72 26.48
C PRO A 10 67.14 29.12 27.37
N SER A 11 67.63 28.39 28.35
CA SER A 11 67.00 27.95 29.57
C SER A 11 66.25 29.05 30.34
N GLY A 12 65.08 28.69 30.86
CA GLY A 12 64.62 28.93 32.24
C GLY A 12 64.38 30.38 32.69
N SER A 13 63.14 30.68 33.08
CA SER A 13 62.77 30.97 34.48
C SER A 13 61.28 31.30 34.59
N GLU A 14 60.71 30.87 35.71
CA GLU A 14 59.33 31.07 36.17
C GLU A 14 58.99 32.56 36.32
N GLU A 15 57.74 32.93 36.04
CA GLU A 15 56.78 33.47 37.02
C GLU A 15 55.54 34.08 36.34
N ASP A 16 54.38 33.64 36.84
CA ASP A 16 53.11 34.36 37.00
C ASP A 16 52.54 35.25 35.89
N ALA A 17 51.47 34.77 35.24
CA ALA A 17 50.35 35.66 34.88
C ALA A 17 49.02 34.91 34.68
N ASN A 18 48.09 35.16 35.60
CA ASN A 18 46.64 35.26 35.40
C ASN A 18 45.88 34.12 34.68
N PHE A 19 45.17 33.32 35.48
CA PHE A 19 43.99 32.57 35.04
C PHE A 19 42.91 33.55 34.53
N GLN A 20 42.93 33.84 33.23
CA GLN A 20 41.73 34.37 32.56
C GLN A 20 40.71 33.24 32.45
N THR A 21 39.59 33.45 33.14
CA THR A 21 38.37 32.67 33.00
C THR A 21 37.97 32.59 31.52
N LEU A 22 38.05 31.37 30.96
CA LEU A 22 37.48 31.04 29.66
C LEU A 22 35.99 31.41 29.66
N PRO A 23 35.46 32.04 28.60
CA PRO A 23 34.05 32.38 28.55
C PRO A 23 33.23 31.09 28.67
N THR A 24 32.32 31.07 29.63
CA THR A 24 31.33 30.01 29.80
C THR A 24 30.61 29.83 28.47
N MET A 25 30.77 28.66 27.84
CA MET A 25 30.06 28.34 26.61
C MET A 25 28.56 28.50 26.86
N ALA A 26 27.94 29.45 26.15
CA ALA A 26 26.50 29.64 26.20
C ALA A 26 25.80 28.28 25.95
N PRO A 27 24.73 27.96 26.71
CA PRO A 27 24.02 26.71 26.52
C PRO A 27 23.57 26.61 25.06
N ARG A 28 23.96 25.53 24.37
CA ARG A 28 23.50 25.21 23.02
C ARG A 28 21.97 25.34 23.01
N LYS A 29 21.43 26.33 22.32
CA LYS A 29 19.99 26.46 22.07
C LYS A 29 19.52 25.11 21.54
N LYS A 30 18.66 24.40 22.29
CA LYS A 30 17.98 23.21 21.77
C LYS A 30 17.32 23.64 20.45
N LYS A 31 17.69 22.99 19.33
CA LYS A 31 16.98 23.21 18.06
C LYS A 31 15.49 23.01 18.33
N ALA A 32 14.66 23.97 17.95
CA ALA A 32 13.21 23.85 18.08
C ALA A 32 12.77 22.53 17.40
N LYS A 33 11.88 21.78 18.05
CA LYS A 33 11.30 20.56 17.47
C LYS A 33 10.53 21.00 16.22
N ILE A 34 10.87 20.47 15.05
CA ILE A 34 10.13 20.75 13.81
C ILE A 34 8.73 20.17 13.98
N ASP A 35 7.71 21.03 13.82
CA ASP A 35 6.32 20.59 13.70
C ASP A 35 6.03 20.33 12.22
N TYR A 36 5.84 19.05 11.87
CA TYR A 36 5.55 18.68 10.49
C TYR A 36 4.11 18.98 10.10
N LEU A 37 3.20 19.27 11.04
CA LEU A 37 1.79 19.55 10.77
C LEU A 37 1.47 21.05 10.66
N GLU A 38 2.44 21.94 10.88
CA GLU A 38 2.24 23.40 10.83
C GLU A 38 1.58 23.88 9.53
N PHE A 39 1.83 23.20 8.41
CA PHE A 39 1.22 23.53 7.10
C PHE A 39 -0.32 23.45 7.12
N LEU A 40 -0.92 22.65 8.01
CA LEU A 40 -2.38 22.53 8.14
C LEU A 40 -3.02 23.83 8.63
N ASP A 41 -2.26 24.66 9.35
CA ASP A 41 -2.73 25.93 9.90
C ASP A 41 -2.57 27.11 8.93
N ALA A 42 -2.03 26.87 7.73
CA ALA A 42 -1.87 27.89 6.70
C ALA A 42 -3.23 28.49 6.27
N HIS A 43 -4.29 27.67 6.21
CA HIS A 43 -5.66 28.10 5.94
C HIS A 43 -6.67 27.00 6.34
N PRO A 44 -7.89 27.31 6.82
CA PRO A 44 -8.91 26.29 7.15
C PRO A 44 -9.16 25.26 6.04
N PHE A 45 -9.20 25.70 4.77
CA PHE A 45 -9.37 24.81 3.62
C PHE A 45 -8.20 23.84 3.39
N VAL A 46 -6.99 24.13 3.88
CA VAL A 46 -5.85 23.21 3.73
C VAL A 46 -6.13 21.94 4.53
N ARG A 47 -6.54 22.07 5.80
CA ARG A 47 -6.91 20.93 6.64
C ARG A 47 -8.04 20.12 6.03
N GLU A 48 -9.13 20.76 5.62
CA GLU A 48 -10.26 20.06 4.99
C GLU A 48 -9.86 19.36 3.68
N THR A 49 -9.00 19.97 2.87
CA THR A 49 -8.45 19.33 1.66
C THR A 49 -7.60 18.10 2.02
N VAL A 50 -6.76 18.18 3.06
CA VAL A 50 -5.96 17.03 3.50
C VAL A 50 -6.86 15.91 4.01
N VAL A 51 -7.92 16.24 4.75
CA VAL A 51 -8.92 15.26 5.21
C VAL A 51 -9.58 14.59 4.01
N ASP A 52 -10.09 15.35 3.04
CA ASP A 52 -10.71 14.81 1.83
C ASP A 52 -9.76 13.90 1.04
N LYS A 53 -8.47 14.27 0.94
CA LYS A 53 -7.43 13.43 0.33
C LYS A 53 -7.08 12.17 1.14
N ILE A 54 -7.15 12.21 2.48
CA ILE A 54 -6.98 11.00 3.32
C ILE A 54 -8.11 10.00 3.03
N TYR A 55 -9.35 10.47 3.00
CA TYR A 55 -10.49 9.63 2.60
C TYR A 55 -10.35 9.15 1.16
N GLY A 56 -9.91 10.02 0.25
CA GLY A 56 -9.64 9.66 -1.13
C GLY A 56 -8.61 8.54 -1.24
N CYS A 57 -7.51 8.61 -0.47
CA CYS A 57 -6.47 7.59 -0.43
C CYS A 57 -7.01 6.23 0.07
N MET A 58 -7.65 6.22 1.25
CA MET A 58 -8.11 4.98 1.87
C MET A 58 -9.25 4.32 1.08
N VAL A 59 -10.26 5.10 0.68
CA VAL A 59 -11.40 4.58 -0.06
C VAL A 59 -11.01 4.29 -1.51
N GLY A 60 -10.19 5.14 -2.12
CA GLY A 60 -9.66 4.89 -3.47
C GLY A 60 -8.93 3.55 -3.55
N SER A 61 -8.04 3.25 -2.58
CA SER A 61 -7.37 1.96 -2.52
C SER A 61 -8.37 0.79 -2.42
N ALA A 62 -9.34 0.87 -1.50
CA ALA A 62 -10.35 -0.18 -1.33
C ALA A 62 -11.26 -0.37 -2.55
N LEU A 63 -11.56 0.71 -3.29
CA LEU A 63 -12.27 0.64 -4.56
C LEU A 63 -11.42 -0.03 -5.65
N GLY A 64 -10.15 0.33 -5.75
CA GLY A 64 -9.22 -0.28 -6.71
C GLY A 64 -9.07 -1.79 -6.50
N ASP A 65 -8.93 -2.22 -5.25
CA ASP A 65 -8.97 -3.63 -4.83
C ASP A 65 -10.29 -4.29 -5.27
N THR A 66 -11.43 -3.74 -4.82
CA THR A 66 -12.77 -4.32 -5.08
C THR A 66 -13.09 -4.43 -6.58
N ILE A 67 -12.73 -3.43 -7.37
CA ILE A 67 -12.96 -3.42 -8.83
C ILE A 67 -11.94 -4.31 -9.54
N GLY A 68 -10.68 -4.34 -9.10
CA GLY A 68 -9.65 -5.18 -9.69
C GLY A 68 -9.90 -6.68 -9.51
N LEU A 69 -10.61 -7.08 -8.45
CA LEU A 69 -11.06 -8.46 -8.25
C LEU A 69 -11.87 -9.00 -9.45
N TYR A 70 -12.56 -8.15 -10.22
CA TYR A 70 -13.33 -8.60 -11.39
C TYR A 70 -12.47 -9.15 -12.54
N THR A 71 -11.19 -8.80 -12.60
CA THR A 71 -10.25 -9.16 -13.69
C THR A 71 -8.92 -9.74 -13.22
N GLU A 72 -8.65 -9.79 -11.92
CA GLU A 72 -7.52 -10.50 -11.31
C GLU A 72 -7.28 -11.92 -11.87
N SER A 73 -6.02 -12.24 -12.16
CA SER A 73 -5.56 -13.48 -12.79
C SER A 73 -6.11 -13.76 -14.20
N MET A 74 -6.85 -12.83 -14.81
CA MET A 74 -7.24 -12.93 -16.22
C MET A 74 -6.16 -12.31 -17.12
N THR A 75 -6.05 -12.78 -18.35
CA THR A 75 -5.34 -12.02 -19.40
C THR A 75 -6.16 -10.81 -19.86
N LYS A 76 -5.53 -9.80 -20.47
CA LYS A 76 -6.23 -8.64 -21.07
C LYS A 76 -7.35 -9.06 -22.03
N SER A 77 -7.07 -10.08 -22.85
CA SER A 77 -8.04 -10.66 -23.79
C SER A 77 -9.23 -11.32 -23.08
N GLU A 78 -8.97 -12.00 -21.96
CA GLU A 78 -10.01 -12.61 -21.16
C GLU A 78 -10.88 -11.60 -20.42
N SER A 79 -10.28 -10.55 -19.89
CA SER A 79 -10.98 -9.40 -19.30
C SER A 79 -11.92 -8.79 -20.32
N ALA A 80 -11.44 -8.47 -21.53
CA ALA A 80 -12.25 -7.91 -22.60
C ALA A 80 -13.41 -8.81 -23.04
N ARG A 81 -13.19 -10.13 -23.08
CA ARG A 81 -14.25 -11.09 -23.43
C ARG A 81 -15.33 -11.20 -22.36
N ARG A 82 -14.96 -11.09 -21.08
CA ARG A 82 -15.87 -11.28 -19.93
C ARG A 82 -16.60 -10.00 -19.55
N HIS A 83 -15.97 -8.85 -19.76
CA HIS A 83 -16.50 -7.53 -19.44
C HIS A 83 -16.48 -6.63 -20.69
N PRO A 84 -17.23 -6.99 -21.76
CA PRO A 84 -17.17 -6.27 -23.03
C PRO A 84 -17.66 -4.82 -22.91
N ASP A 85 -18.59 -4.55 -21.99
CA ASP A 85 -19.15 -3.22 -21.77
C ASP A 85 -18.24 -2.32 -20.92
N ARG A 86 -17.21 -2.90 -20.28
CA ARG A 86 -16.26 -2.19 -19.39
C ARG A 86 -16.93 -1.43 -18.24
N THR A 87 -18.12 -1.86 -17.82
CA THR A 87 -18.90 -1.22 -16.75
C THR A 87 -18.92 -2.08 -15.49
N PHE A 88 -18.63 -1.47 -14.34
CA PHE A 88 -18.68 -2.12 -13.04
C PHE A 88 -19.55 -1.30 -12.09
N GLN A 89 -20.45 -1.95 -11.36
CA GLN A 89 -21.37 -1.29 -10.45
C GLN A 89 -21.39 -2.01 -9.11
N LEU A 90 -21.27 -1.25 -8.02
CA LEU A 90 -21.30 -1.78 -6.65
C LEU A 90 -22.65 -1.53 -5.95
N VAL A 91 -23.54 -0.72 -6.54
CA VAL A 91 -24.92 -0.54 -6.07
C VAL A 91 -25.87 -1.53 -6.75
N TRP A 92 -26.98 -1.87 -6.11
CA TRP A 92 -27.89 -2.89 -6.66
C TRP A 92 -28.68 -2.40 -7.89
N PRO A 93 -28.75 -3.18 -8.98
CA PRO A 93 -28.11 -4.49 -9.18
C PRO A 93 -26.59 -4.38 -9.42
N ALA A 94 -25.78 -4.98 -8.53
CA ALA A 94 -24.33 -4.93 -8.65
C ALA A 94 -23.84 -5.85 -9.76
N THR A 95 -22.70 -5.51 -10.37
CA THR A 95 -22.04 -6.37 -11.36
C THR A 95 -21.71 -7.72 -10.71
N GLU A 96 -22.10 -8.82 -11.36
CA GLU A 96 -21.85 -10.16 -10.82
C GLU A 96 -20.37 -10.52 -11.02
N LEU A 97 -19.73 -11.02 -9.97
CA LEU A 97 -18.39 -11.60 -10.07
C LEU A 97 -18.42 -12.87 -10.92
N TYR A 98 -17.43 -13.05 -11.80
CA TYR A 98 -17.27 -14.30 -12.52
C TYR A 98 -16.99 -15.45 -11.54
N ALA A 99 -17.90 -16.41 -11.42
CA ALA A 99 -17.87 -17.40 -10.34
C ALA A 99 -16.82 -18.54 -10.51
N ASP A 100 -15.53 -18.21 -10.58
CA ASP A 100 -14.40 -19.15 -10.56
C ASP A 100 -13.95 -19.54 -9.13
N SER A 101 -12.94 -20.41 -9.01
CA SER A 101 -12.45 -20.91 -7.71
C SER A 101 -11.79 -19.84 -6.83
N HIS A 102 -11.54 -18.65 -7.38
CA HIS A 102 -10.93 -17.54 -6.68
C HIS A 102 -12.00 -16.55 -6.21
N ARG A 103 -12.73 -15.95 -7.14
CA ARG A 103 -13.73 -14.90 -6.90
C ARG A 103 -14.94 -15.36 -6.08
N THR A 104 -15.30 -16.64 -6.16
CA THR A 104 -16.46 -17.19 -5.41
C THR A 104 -16.31 -17.15 -3.89
N ARG A 105 -15.09 -16.94 -3.40
CA ARG A 105 -14.76 -16.80 -1.98
C ARG A 105 -15.25 -15.47 -1.42
N PHE A 106 -15.29 -14.43 -2.26
CA PHE A 106 -15.59 -13.08 -1.82
C PHE A 106 -17.10 -12.81 -1.86
N ALA A 107 -17.55 -11.99 -0.91
CA ALA A 107 -18.90 -11.45 -0.94
C ALA A 107 -19.01 -10.39 -2.07
N PRO A 108 -20.22 -10.14 -2.60
CA PRO A 108 -20.41 -9.06 -3.56
C PRO A 108 -19.89 -7.72 -3.03
N CYS A 109 -19.23 -6.95 -3.89
CA CYS A 109 -18.68 -5.62 -3.57
C CYS A 109 -17.65 -5.59 -2.43
N ALA A 110 -17.08 -6.74 -2.07
CA ALA A 110 -16.04 -6.85 -1.07
C ALA A 110 -14.64 -6.70 -1.68
N TRP A 111 -13.73 -6.17 -0.88
CA TRP A 111 -12.30 -6.13 -1.13
C TRP A 111 -11.60 -7.45 -0.75
N THR A 112 -10.29 -7.56 -1.05
CA THR A 112 -9.42 -8.72 -0.86
C THR A 112 -8.43 -8.54 0.31
N ASP A 113 -7.28 -9.22 0.27
CA ASP A 113 -6.23 -9.09 1.27
C ASP A 113 -5.45 -7.78 1.18
N ASP A 114 -5.48 -7.08 0.05
CA ASP A 114 -4.85 -5.77 -0.10
C ASP A 114 -5.41 -4.79 0.93
N THR A 115 -6.74 -4.65 0.96
CA THR A 115 -7.43 -3.79 1.92
C THR A 115 -7.41 -4.37 3.32
N ASP A 116 -7.62 -5.69 3.50
CA ASP A 116 -7.59 -6.29 4.84
C ASP A 116 -6.22 -6.07 5.51
N GLN A 117 -5.10 -6.29 4.80
CA GLN A 117 -3.76 -6.09 5.36
C GLN A 117 -3.41 -4.61 5.53
N ALA A 118 -3.91 -3.71 4.68
CA ALA A 118 -3.78 -2.27 4.91
C ALA A 118 -4.49 -1.84 6.20
N LEU A 119 -5.68 -2.39 6.45
CA LEU A 119 -6.44 -2.15 7.67
C LEU A 119 -5.72 -2.65 8.93
N LEU A 120 -4.91 -3.71 8.85
CA LEU A 120 -4.10 -4.12 10.01
C LEU A 120 -3.11 -3.03 10.45
N ILE A 121 -2.54 -2.26 9.51
CA ILE A 121 -1.68 -1.11 9.83
C ILE A 121 -2.50 0.00 10.48
N VAL A 122 -3.68 0.29 9.93
CA VAL A 122 -4.60 1.32 10.45
C VAL A 122 -5.03 0.98 11.87
N LEU A 123 -5.55 -0.23 12.10
CA LEU A 123 -6.02 -0.69 13.40
C LEU A 123 -4.87 -0.77 14.42
N SER A 124 -3.68 -1.22 14.00
CA SER A 124 -2.49 -1.19 14.85
C SER A 124 -2.15 0.24 15.29
N TYR A 125 -2.10 1.19 14.35
CA TYR A 125 -1.74 2.56 14.66
C TYR A 125 -2.75 3.23 15.60
N ILE A 126 -4.05 3.09 15.33
CA ILE A 126 -5.11 3.67 16.16
C ILE A 126 -5.16 3.02 17.54
N HIS A 127 -5.05 1.70 17.62
CA HIS A 127 -5.04 0.98 18.89
C HIS A 127 -3.87 1.43 19.77
N ASN A 128 -2.65 1.46 19.22
CA ASN A 128 -1.49 1.91 19.96
C ASN A 128 -1.60 3.39 20.38
N TYR A 129 -2.18 4.25 19.54
CA TYR A 129 -2.45 5.66 19.89
C TYR A 129 -3.38 5.76 21.11
N THR A 130 -4.49 5.03 21.12
CA THR A 130 -5.49 5.09 22.20
C THR A 130 -4.99 4.46 23.50
N GLN A 131 -4.23 3.36 23.44
CA GLN A 131 -3.67 2.71 24.63
C GLN A 131 -2.57 3.52 25.30
N ALA A 132 -1.79 4.30 24.54
CA ALA A 132 -0.70 5.10 25.10
C ALA A 132 -1.18 6.31 25.93
N GLY A 133 -2.47 6.66 25.87
CA GLY A 133 -3.06 7.79 26.61
C GLY A 133 -2.41 9.15 26.32
N SER A 134 -1.69 9.28 25.21
CA SER A 134 -0.89 10.46 24.88
C SER A 134 -1.44 11.16 23.65
N SER A 135 -1.66 12.46 23.78
CA SER A 135 -2.11 13.35 22.69
C SER A 135 -1.01 13.73 21.68
N ASP A 136 0.20 13.13 21.75
CA ASP A 136 1.30 13.41 20.80
C ASP A 136 1.32 12.34 19.69
N PRO A 137 0.80 12.64 18.48
CA PRO A 137 0.73 11.69 17.37
C PRO A 137 2.11 11.25 16.86
N THR A 138 3.18 11.97 17.22
CA THR A 138 4.55 11.72 16.74
C THR A 138 5.32 10.69 17.56
N LYS A 139 4.79 10.24 18.70
CA LYS A 139 5.49 9.35 19.64
C LYS A 139 5.28 7.85 19.40
N HIS A 140 4.20 7.45 18.73
CA HIS A 140 3.75 6.04 18.76
C HIS A 140 3.97 5.26 17.46
N ALA A 141 4.23 5.96 16.34
CA ALA A 141 4.29 5.32 15.03
C ALA A 141 5.51 4.40 14.82
N ASN A 142 6.64 4.64 15.52
CA ASN A 142 7.93 4.05 15.13
C ASN A 142 8.30 2.75 15.86
N ASP A 143 8.01 2.64 17.16
CA ASP A 143 8.61 1.55 17.95
C ASP A 143 7.70 0.33 18.08
N THR A 144 6.36 0.49 18.03
CA THR A 144 5.41 -0.60 18.27
C THR A 144 4.71 -1.10 17.00
N LEU A 145 4.42 -0.20 16.05
CA LEU A 145 3.64 -0.50 14.85
C LEU A 145 4.17 -1.70 14.04
N PRO A 146 5.48 -1.84 13.75
CA PRO A 146 5.96 -2.99 12.97
C PRO A 146 5.72 -4.34 13.66
N ASN A 147 5.95 -4.43 14.98
CA ASN A 147 5.79 -5.67 15.73
C ASN A 147 4.31 -6.00 15.94
N ASP A 148 3.48 -5.00 16.27
CA ASP A 148 2.04 -5.18 16.43
C ASP A 148 1.37 -5.53 15.08
N PHE A 149 1.80 -4.93 13.98
CA PHE A 149 1.38 -5.34 12.64
C PHE A 149 1.73 -6.81 12.37
N ALA A 150 2.94 -7.27 12.71
CA ALA A 150 3.33 -8.67 12.50
C ALA A 150 2.43 -9.63 13.32
N ALA A 151 2.14 -9.30 14.57
CA ALA A 151 1.22 -10.07 15.42
C ALA A 151 -0.20 -10.12 14.80
N ARG A 152 -0.71 -8.97 14.35
CA ARG A 152 -2.00 -8.86 13.66
C ARG A 152 -2.03 -9.60 12.33
N LEU A 153 -0.93 -9.59 11.57
CA LEU A 153 -0.82 -10.33 10.32
C LEU A 153 -0.83 -11.84 10.58
N LYS A 154 -0.24 -12.32 11.68
CA LYS A 154 -0.34 -13.73 12.08
C LYS A 154 -1.79 -14.11 12.45
N ILE A 155 -2.47 -13.26 13.22
CA ILE A 155 -3.89 -13.46 13.55
C ILE A 155 -4.73 -13.45 12.28
N TRP A 156 -4.52 -12.49 11.39
CA TRP A 156 -5.21 -12.44 10.10
C TRP A 156 -4.92 -13.70 9.29
N PHE A 157 -3.68 -14.15 9.19
CA PHE A 157 -3.34 -15.37 8.46
C PHE A 157 -4.10 -16.60 8.96
N ASP A 158 -4.30 -16.73 10.28
CA ASP A 158 -5.01 -17.86 10.88
C ASP A 158 -6.54 -17.70 10.84
N GLN A 159 -7.03 -16.48 11.10
CA GLN A 159 -8.41 -16.22 11.49
C GLN A 159 -9.12 -15.14 10.66
N GLY A 160 -8.39 -14.42 9.81
CA GLY A 160 -8.88 -13.32 8.98
C GLY A 160 -9.04 -11.99 9.72
N LEU A 161 -9.74 -11.03 9.12
CA LEU A 161 -9.94 -9.71 9.71
C LEU A 161 -11.08 -9.77 10.74
N LEU A 162 -10.71 -10.00 12.00
CA LEU A 162 -11.65 -10.22 13.12
C LEU A 162 -12.58 -9.02 13.39
N ALA A 163 -12.11 -7.79 13.14
CA ALA A 163 -12.93 -6.58 13.25
C ALA A 163 -14.24 -6.66 12.44
N LEU A 164 -14.20 -7.34 11.29
CA LEU A 164 -15.35 -7.53 10.39
C LEU A 164 -15.78 -9.00 10.26
N SER A 165 -15.18 -9.91 11.04
CA SER A 165 -15.39 -11.36 10.93
C SER A 165 -15.16 -11.90 9.52
N ARG A 166 -14.22 -11.30 8.77
CA ARG A 166 -13.89 -11.70 7.39
C ARG A 166 -12.84 -12.82 7.42
N PRO A 167 -12.97 -13.90 6.65
CA PRO A 167 -11.94 -14.94 6.54
C PRO A 167 -10.68 -14.43 5.81
N PRO A 168 -9.53 -15.13 5.96
CA PRO A 168 -8.29 -14.74 5.30
C PRO A 168 -8.23 -15.23 3.86
N TYR A 169 -8.99 -14.58 2.99
CA TYR A 169 -8.91 -14.81 1.55
C TYR A 169 -7.74 -14.04 0.94
N GLY A 170 -7.35 -14.40 -0.29
CA GLY A 170 -6.33 -13.68 -1.05
C GLY A 170 -4.86 -13.96 -0.69
N ILE A 171 -4.56 -14.64 0.43
CA ILE A 171 -3.18 -14.82 0.94
C ILE A 171 -2.15 -15.16 -0.14
N GLY A 172 -1.26 -14.20 -0.43
CA GLY A 172 -0.12 -14.38 -1.32
C GLY A 172 0.87 -15.47 -0.86
N GLN A 173 1.52 -16.13 -1.82
CA GLN A 173 2.42 -17.26 -1.56
C GLN A 173 3.63 -16.91 -0.70
N LEU A 174 4.22 -15.71 -0.87
CA LEU A 174 5.34 -15.28 -0.03
C LEU A 174 4.89 -15.00 1.40
N VAL A 175 3.75 -14.32 1.59
CA VAL A 175 3.17 -14.07 2.91
C VAL A 175 2.96 -15.39 3.64
N ARG A 176 2.35 -16.38 2.98
CA ARG A 176 2.19 -17.74 3.52
C ARG A 176 3.52 -18.34 3.98
N LYS A 177 4.52 -18.42 3.08
CA LYS A 177 5.85 -19.01 3.39
C LYS A 177 6.56 -18.35 4.58
N VAL A 178 6.33 -17.06 4.79
CA VAL A 178 6.96 -16.29 5.88
C VAL A 178 6.19 -16.43 7.19
N VAL A 179 4.86 -16.23 7.15
CA VAL A 179 4.01 -16.17 8.35
C VAL A 179 3.74 -17.57 8.95
N GLU A 180 3.80 -18.63 8.14
CA GLU A 180 3.69 -20.03 8.62
C GLU A 180 4.88 -20.48 9.47
N ARG A 181 6.00 -19.75 9.46
CA ARG A 181 7.18 -20.12 10.25
C ARG A 181 6.92 -19.99 11.73
N ARG A 182 7.41 -20.96 12.50
CA ARG A 182 7.21 -21.00 13.96
C ARG A 182 7.84 -19.79 14.65
N GLU A 183 9.03 -19.39 14.18
CA GLU A 183 9.81 -18.26 14.68
C GLU A 183 9.33 -16.89 14.16
N TYR A 184 8.24 -16.84 13.39
CA TYR A 184 7.78 -15.61 12.74
C TYR A 184 7.60 -14.44 13.72
N LEU A 185 6.89 -14.65 14.83
CA LEU A 185 6.64 -13.60 15.81
C LEU A 185 7.87 -13.21 16.65
N GLU A 186 8.90 -14.05 16.67
CA GLU A 186 10.17 -13.73 17.36
C GLU A 186 10.99 -12.75 16.52
N ASN A 187 11.05 -12.96 15.21
CA ASN A 187 11.75 -12.08 14.29
C ASN A 187 11.16 -12.17 12.86
N PRO A 188 10.11 -11.37 12.57
CA PRO A 188 9.43 -11.39 11.26
C PRO A 188 10.36 -11.10 10.09
N ALA A 189 11.30 -10.15 10.28
CA ALA A 189 12.27 -9.79 9.27
C ALA A 189 13.24 -10.94 8.95
N ASN A 190 13.67 -11.70 9.96
CA ASN A 190 14.52 -12.87 9.72
C ASN A 190 13.78 -13.99 8.99
N ALA A 191 12.52 -14.24 9.35
CA ALA A 191 11.67 -15.19 8.63
C ALA A 191 11.52 -14.81 7.13
N ALA A 192 11.39 -13.51 6.84
CA ALA A 192 11.35 -12.98 5.49
C ALA A 192 12.70 -13.05 4.76
N ILE A 193 13.82 -12.75 5.44
CA ILE A 193 15.19 -12.90 4.91
C ILE A 193 15.41 -14.35 4.49
N ASP A 194 15.11 -15.32 5.35
CA ASP A 194 15.30 -16.71 5.00
C ASP A 194 14.48 -17.14 3.79
N ALA A 195 13.23 -16.66 3.67
CA ALA A 195 12.39 -16.96 2.50
C ALA A 195 12.99 -16.34 1.23
N TRP A 196 13.44 -15.10 1.30
CA TRP A 196 14.09 -14.39 0.20
C TRP A 196 15.39 -15.07 -0.23
N VAL A 197 16.28 -15.45 0.70
CA VAL A 197 17.51 -16.20 0.41
C VAL A 197 17.20 -17.55 -0.23
N ARG A 198 16.19 -18.29 0.26
CA ARG A 198 15.76 -19.57 -0.34
C ARG A 198 15.20 -19.42 -1.75
N SER A 199 14.60 -18.27 -2.08
CA SER A 199 14.20 -17.93 -3.46
C SER A 199 15.39 -17.59 -4.37
N ARG A 200 16.63 -17.68 -3.86
CA ARG A 200 17.84 -17.15 -4.49
C ARG A 200 17.76 -15.65 -4.78
N ARG A 201 17.03 -14.92 -3.92
CA ARG A 201 16.86 -13.46 -3.99
C ARG A 201 16.16 -12.99 -5.27
N PHE A 202 15.39 -13.89 -5.90
CA PHE A 202 14.70 -13.61 -7.15
C PHE A 202 13.26 -13.11 -6.93
N ASP A 203 12.58 -13.57 -5.88
CA ASP A 203 11.18 -13.23 -5.62
C ASP A 203 11.05 -11.77 -5.14
N ALA A 204 10.38 -10.93 -5.94
CA ALA A 204 9.96 -9.57 -5.55
C ALA A 204 8.47 -9.32 -5.84
N PRO A 205 7.57 -9.99 -5.09
CA PRO A 205 6.15 -9.77 -5.24
C PRO A 205 5.69 -8.44 -4.62
N ASN A 206 4.53 -7.95 -5.05
CA ASN A 206 3.93 -6.67 -4.65
C ASN A 206 3.20 -6.68 -3.29
N GLY A 207 3.15 -7.82 -2.58
CA GLY A 207 2.34 -7.96 -1.37
C GLY A 207 2.66 -6.97 -0.24
N SER A 208 3.88 -6.43 -0.15
CA SER A 208 4.16 -5.31 0.77
C SER A 208 3.70 -3.95 0.25
N LEU A 209 3.76 -3.72 -1.06
CA LEU A 209 3.37 -2.46 -1.68
C LEU A 209 1.88 -2.22 -1.50
N MET A 210 1.05 -3.25 -1.74
CA MET A 210 -0.41 -3.16 -1.74
C MET A 210 -1.01 -2.54 -0.47
N ARG A 211 -0.38 -2.83 0.68
CA ARG A 211 -0.91 -2.48 2.00
C ARG A 211 -0.28 -1.25 2.65
N THR A 212 0.79 -0.68 2.08
CA THR A 212 1.60 0.34 2.79
C THR A 212 1.07 1.78 2.69
N HIS A 213 0.06 2.03 1.85
CA HIS A 213 -0.52 3.36 1.66
C HIS A 213 -0.93 4.11 2.96
N PRO A 214 -1.43 3.45 4.04
CA PRO A 214 -1.76 4.15 5.29
C PRO A 214 -0.54 4.79 5.97
N ILE A 215 0.66 4.24 5.73
CA ILE A 215 1.91 4.79 6.29
C ILE A 215 2.20 6.18 5.71
N GLY A 216 1.79 6.46 4.47
CA GLY A 216 1.87 7.79 3.87
C GLY A 216 1.00 8.82 4.61
N ILE A 217 -0.18 8.40 5.09
CA ILE A 217 -1.09 9.22 5.91
C ILE A 217 -0.48 9.47 7.29
N ILE A 218 -0.01 8.41 7.96
CA ILE A 218 0.70 8.52 9.25
C ILE A 218 1.93 9.44 9.12
N GLY A 219 2.62 9.36 7.98
CA GLY A 219 3.81 10.15 7.66
C GLY A 219 3.58 11.64 7.47
N THR A 220 2.33 12.11 7.36
CA THR A 220 2.01 13.54 7.18
C THR A 220 2.58 14.41 8.30
N GLY A 221 2.53 13.92 9.55
CA GLY A 221 3.10 14.54 10.74
C GLY A 221 4.53 14.11 11.08
N LEU A 222 5.22 13.40 10.18
CA LEU A 222 6.58 12.90 10.37
C LEU A 222 7.54 13.44 9.30
N SER A 223 8.84 13.27 9.54
CA SER A 223 9.83 13.46 8.48
C SER A 223 9.68 12.38 7.40
N GLU A 224 10.07 12.71 6.17
CA GLU A 224 10.09 11.75 5.05
C GLU A 224 10.92 10.50 5.40
N GLU A 225 12.13 10.70 5.97
CA GLU A 225 12.99 9.58 6.40
C GLU A 225 12.35 8.70 7.47
N LYS A 226 11.61 9.27 8.44
CA LYS A 226 10.90 8.46 9.44
C LYS A 226 9.78 7.65 8.78
N THR A 227 9.09 8.24 7.82
CA THR A 227 8.03 7.58 7.04
C THR A 227 8.60 6.38 6.25
N TRP A 228 9.75 6.56 5.59
CA TRP A 228 10.45 5.46 4.93
C TRP A 228 10.86 4.36 5.90
N LYS A 229 11.40 4.71 7.08
CA LYS A 229 11.79 3.70 8.09
C LYS A 229 10.60 2.84 8.54
N ILE A 230 9.45 3.45 8.83
CA ILE A 230 8.23 2.71 9.19
C ILE A 230 7.82 1.79 8.02
N SER A 231 7.81 2.30 6.79
CA SER A 231 7.47 1.52 5.60
C SER A 231 8.40 0.33 5.39
N VAL A 232 9.70 0.50 5.59
CA VAL A 232 10.69 -0.59 5.53
C VAL A 232 10.38 -1.63 6.59
N GLN A 233 10.21 -1.21 7.86
CA GLN A 233 10.01 -2.13 8.97
C GLN A 233 8.72 -2.94 8.82
N VAL A 234 7.61 -2.30 8.44
CA VAL A 234 6.34 -2.99 8.18
C VAL A 234 6.42 -3.88 6.93
N GLY A 235 7.09 -3.43 5.87
CA GLY A 235 7.30 -4.22 4.66
C GLY A 235 8.12 -5.49 4.93
N TRP A 236 9.20 -5.35 5.69
CA TRP A 236 10.14 -6.42 6.06
C TRP A 236 9.53 -7.53 6.91
N ASN A 237 8.35 -7.31 7.49
CA ASN A 237 7.59 -8.39 8.12
C ASN A 237 7.22 -9.52 7.15
N THR A 238 7.35 -9.32 5.83
CA THR A 238 7.16 -10.40 4.83
C THR A 238 8.03 -10.24 3.58
N HIS A 239 8.37 -9.03 3.17
CA HIS A 239 9.08 -8.74 1.91
C HIS A 239 10.31 -7.89 2.19
N VAL A 240 11.48 -8.53 2.24
CA VAL A 240 12.75 -7.85 2.48
C VAL A 240 13.51 -7.49 1.20
N ASP A 241 13.04 -7.97 0.05
CA ASP A 241 13.70 -7.71 -1.24
C ASP A 241 13.89 -6.19 -1.47
N PRO A 242 15.06 -5.72 -1.93
CA PRO A 242 15.32 -4.31 -2.15
C PRO A 242 14.32 -3.65 -3.11
N ARG A 243 13.80 -4.37 -4.11
CA ARG A 243 12.79 -3.89 -5.08
C ARG A 243 11.46 -3.65 -4.40
N CYS A 244 11.05 -4.56 -3.50
CA CYS A 244 9.86 -4.35 -2.68
C CYS A 244 10.03 -3.15 -1.75
N THR A 245 11.21 -3.04 -1.12
CA THR A 245 11.55 -1.96 -0.19
C THR A 245 11.48 -0.59 -0.86
N VAL A 246 12.16 -0.41 -2.01
CA VAL A 246 12.14 0.88 -2.73
C VAL A 246 10.75 1.24 -3.23
N SER A 247 9.97 0.25 -3.66
CA SER A 247 8.61 0.48 -4.14
C SER A 247 7.69 0.99 -3.03
N CYS A 248 7.76 0.39 -1.84
CA CYS A 248 6.97 0.87 -0.70
C CYS A 248 7.41 2.28 -0.29
N CYS A 249 8.72 2.55 -0.24
CA CYS A 249 9.25 3.88 0.07
C CYS A 249 8.75 4.97 -0.90
N ILE A 250 8.68 4.65 -2.20
CA ILE A 250 8.15 5.57 -3.22
C ILE A 250 6.66 5.80 -3.00
N LEU A 251 5.85 4.74 -2.86
CA LEU A 251 4.41 4.87 -2.66
C LEU A 251 4.07 5.73 -1.44
N VAL A 252 4.69 5.46 -0.28
CA VAL A 252 4.39 6.20 0.95
C VAL A 252 4.85 7.66 0.88
N ALA A 253 5.97 7.94 0.20
CA ALA A 253 6.46 9.31 0.02
C ALA A 253 5.58 10.10 -0.96
N LEU A 254 5.10 9.46 -2.03
CA LEU A 254 4.14 10.07 -2.95
C LEU A 254 2.84 10.44 -2.24
N ILE A 255 2.24 9.50 -1.48
CA ILE A 255 1.02 9.77 -0.70
C ILE A 255 1.26 10.91 0.30
N ARG A 256 2.34 10.82 1.10
CA ARG A 256 2.70 11.86 2.06
C ARG A 256 2.84 13.22 1.38
N GLY A 257 3.51 13.28 0.23
CA GLY A 257 3.73 14.51 -0.52
C GLY A 257 2.44 15.09 -1.12
N LEU A 258 1.57 14.23 -1.68
CA LEU A 258 0.25 14.63 -2.20
C LEU A 258 -0.65 15.23 -1.11
N LEU A 259 -0.64 14.64 0.09
CA LEU A 259 -1.40 15.14 1.25
C LEU A 259 -0.87 16.48 1.75
N ARG A 260 0.45 16.67 1.74
CA ARG A 260 1.10 17.90 2.21
C ARG A 260 1.13 19.03 1.18
N GLY A 261 0.81 18.74 -0.07
CA GLY A 261 1.00 19.67 -1.18
C GLY A 261 2.46 19.81 -1.62
N ASP A 262 3.34 18.90 -1.18
CA ASP A 262 4.74 18.83 -1.62
C ASP A 262 4.86 18.24 -3.04
N ILE A 263 3.79 17.60 -3.54
CA ILE A 263 3.71 17.01 -4.89
C ILE A 263 2.47 17.56 -5.58
N THR A 264 2.69 18.28 -6.68
CA THR A 264 1.64 19.00 -7.43
C THR A 264 1.65 18.70 -8.92
N ASN A 265 2.78 18.20 -9.44
CA ASN A 265 2.99 17.94 -10.86
C ASN A 265 3.93 16.72 -11.07
N GLU A 266 4.19 16.36 -12.33
CA GLU A 266 5.02 15.19 -12.67
C GLU A 266 6.51 15.37 -12.31
N GLU A 267 7.03 16.59 -12.30
CA GLU A 267 8.43 16.85 -11.91
C GLU A 267 8.63 16.56 -10.41
N ASP A 268 7.63 16.92 -9.58
CA ASP A 268 7.64 16.58 -8.15
C ASP A 268 7.57 15.06 -7.93
N VAL A 269 6.79 14.36 -8.75
CA VAL A 269 6.70 12.89 -8.75
C VAL A 269 8.06 12.28 -9.06
N ASP A 270 8.71 12.71 -10.14
CA ASP A 270 10.04 12.22 -10.54
C ASP A 270 11.10 12.51 -9.47
N ALA A 271 11.08 13.71 -8.89
CA ALA A 271 11.97 14.06 -7.80
C ALA A 271 11.74 13.19 -6.56
N CYS A 272 10.49 12.85 -6.23
CA CYS A 272 10.15 11.95 -5.13
C CYS A 272 10.65 10.52 -5.37
N ILE A 273 10.49 10.02 -6.60
CA ILE A 273 10.97 8.70 -7.04
C ILE A 273 12.49 8.62 -6.87
N GLU A 274 13.23 9.58 -7.40
CA GLU A 274 14.70 9.57 -7.36
C GLU A 274 15.25 9.71 -5.95
N ARG A 275 14.66 10.58 -5.11
CA ARG A 275 15.07 10.71 -3.70
C ARG A 275 14.84 9.42 -2.91
N SER A 276 13.70 8.77 -3.10
CA SER A 276 13.38 7.50 -2.42
C SER A 276 14.30 6.36 -2.88
N TYR A 277 14.56 6.27 -4.19
CA TYR A 277 15.49 5.30 -4.77
C TYR A 277 16.91 5.50 -4.24
N ALA A 278 17.42 6.73 -4.27
CA ALA A 278 18.74 7.06 -3.75
C ALA A 278 18.84 6.76 -2.24
N TRP A 279 17.77 6.99 -1.49
CA TRP A 279 17.72 6.64 -0.06
C TRP A 279 17.83 5.14 0.17
N VAL A 280 17.13 4.29 -0.59
CA VAL A 280 17.29 2.83 -0.43
C VAL A 280 18.68 2.38 -0.89
N LYS A 281 19.14 2.83 -2.07
CA LYS A 281 20.43 2.43 -2.65
C LYS A 281 21.62 2.74 -1.74
N LYS A 282 21.61 3.87 -1.03
CA LYS A 282 22.72 4.26 -0.13
C LYS A 282 22.76 3.49 1.20
N ASN A 283 21.75 2.66 1.50
CA ASN A 283 21.65 1.94 2.77
C ASN A 283 22.08 0.46 2.59
N PRO A 284 23.28 0.05 3.06
CA PRO A 284 23.78 -1.31 2.84
C PRO A 284 22.88 -2.40 3.42
N LYS A 285 22.25 -2.13 4.57
CA LYS A 285 21.29 -3.07 5.20
C LYS A 285 20.06 -3.32 4.33
N LEU A 286 19.61 -2.30 3.59
CA LEU A 286 18.45 -2.42 2.71
C LEU A 286 18.79 -3.09 1.39
N MET A 287 20.03 -2.92 0.92
CA MET A 287 20.52 -3.53 -0.32
C MET A 287 20.97 -4.98 -0.13
N ASN A 288 21.44 -5.35 1.07
CA ASN A 288 21.81 -6.71 1.44
C ASN A 288 21.11 -7.14 2.75
N PRO A 289 19.78 -7.39 2.73
CA PRO A 289 19.06 -7.95 3.87
C PRO A 289 19.70 -9.26 4.35
N GLY A 290 19.96 -9.35 5.65
CA GLY A 290 20.66 -10.49 6.26
C GLY A 290 22.19 -10.40 6.22
N GLY A 291 22.77 -9.45 5.50
CA GLY A 291 24.22 -9.17 5.53
C GLY A 291 25.06 -10.32 5.00
N ASP A 292 24.68 -10.93 3.87
CA ASP A 292 25.44 -12.00 3.25
C ASP A 292 26.79 -11.46 2.72
N GLU A 293 27.87 -11.74 3.45
CA GLU A 293 29.23 -11.29 3.12
C GLU A 293 29.82 -11.99 1.88
N THR A 294 29.15 -13.03 1.36
CA THR A 294 29.62 -13.74 0.15
C THR A 294 29.21 -13.05 -1.15
N LEU A 295 28.28 -12.10 -1.10
CA LEU A 295 27.84 -11.32 -2.25
C LEU A 295 28.86 -10.24 -2.59
N SER A 296 29.21 -10.12 -3.87
CA SER A 296 29.98 -8.97 -4.36
C SER A 296 29.10 -7.72 -4.44
N ASP A 297 29.74 -6.55 -4.40
CA ASP A 297 29.04 -5.26 -4.56
C ASP A 297 28.22 -5.22 -5.85
N ALA A 298 28.72 -5.78 -6.95
CA ALA A 298 27.99 -5.86 -8.22
C ALA A 298 26.69 -6.68 -8.12
N HIS A 299 26.69 -7.79 -7.37
CA HIS A 299 25.46 -8.58 -7.14
C HIS A 299 24.46 -7.79 -6.28
N ILE A 300 24.94 -7.11 -5.24
CA ILE A 300 24.11 -6.29 -4.36
C ILE A 300 23.48 -5.13 -5.14
N GLU A 301 24.26 -4.43 -5.98
CA GLU A 301 23.76 -3.36 -6.84
C GLU A 301 22.73 -3.87 -7.86
N HIS A 302 22.89 -5.09 -8.35
CA HIS A 302 21.96 -5.70 -9.30
C HIS A 302 20.60 -6.02 -8.68
N HIS A 303 20.45 -6.12 -7.36
CA HIS A 303 19.14 -6.37 -6.74
C HIS A 303 18.07 -5.35 -7.15
N LEU A 304 18.42 -4.06 -7.28
CA LEU A 304 17.46 -3.03 -7.71
C LEU A 304 17.26 -2.97 -9.23
N GLU A 305 18.25 -3.43 -9.99
CA GLU A 305 18.32 -3.41 -11.46
C GLU A 305 17.75 -2.12 -12.09
N ARG A 306 18.54 -1.04 -12.09
CA ARG A 306 18.09 0.31 -12.45
C ARG A 306 17.33 0.39 -13.78
N SER A 307 17.79 -0.30 -14.82
CA SER A 307 17.12 -0.31 -16.13
C SER A 307 15.72 -0.93 -16.08
N VAL A 308 15.54 -2.01 -15.32
CA VAL A 308 14.24 -2.65 -15.12
C VAL A 308 13.34 -1.76 -14.26
N PHE A 309 13.89 -1.13 -13.23
CA PHE A 309 13.15 -0.14 -12.44
C PHE A 309 12.62 1.01 -13.33
N GLU A 310 13.50 1.65 -14.10
CA GLU A 310 13.15 2.78 -14.97
C GLU A 310 12.11 2.40 -16.04
N HIS A 311 12.23 1.21 -16.63
CA HIS A 311 11.26 0.71 -17.61
C HIS A 311 9.82 0.75 -17.09
N HIS A 312 9.61 0.45 -15.81
CA HIS A 312 8.28 0.42 -15.21
C HIS A 312 7.87 1.80 -14.66
N VAL A 313 8.72 2.47 -13.87
CA VAL A 313 8.32 3.74 -13.22
C VAL A 313 8.22 4.91 -14.19
N TYR A 314 8.82 4.80 -15.38
CA TYR A 314 8.72 5.81 -16.46
C TYR A 314 7.91 5.32 -17.68
N ALA A 315 7.15 4.23 -17.53
CA ALA A 315 6.21 3.74 -18.53
C ALA A 315 5.27 4.86 -19.02
N LYS A 316 4.89 4.80 -20.31
CA LYS A 316 4.06 5.83 -20.96
C LYS A 316 2.63 5.36 -21.16
N THR A 317 2.43 4.06 -21.28
CA THR A 317 1.16 3.39 -21.52
C THR A 317 1.01 2.17 -20.61
N LEU A 318 -0.23 1.69 -20.43
CA LEU A 318 -0.48 0.48 -19.66
C LEU A 318 0.09 -0.76 -20.37
N GLU A 319 0.10 -0.74 -21.69
CA GLU A 319 0.70 -1.78 -22.54
C GLU A 319 2.19 -1.98 -22.26
N ASP A 320 2.93 -0.90 -21.96
CA ASP A 320 4.37 -0.97 -21.64
C ASP A 320 4.63 -1.85 -20.41
N LEU A 321 3.69 -1.90 -19.46
CA LEU A 321 3.85 -2.59 -18.19
C LEU A 321 3.60 -4.10 -18.28
N LYS A 322 2.94 -4.57 -19.35
CA LYS A 322 2.62 -6.00 -19.60
C LYS A 322 2.04 -6.68 -18.35
N LEU A 323 0.97 -6.11 -17.79
CA LEU A 323 0.45 -6.49 -16.48
C LEU A 323 -0.02 -7.94 -16.39
N ASP A 324 -0.45 -8.55 -17.50
CA ASP A 324 -0.88 -9.95 -17.58
C ASP A 324 0.23 -10.95 -17.98
N GLU A 325 1.50 -10.55 -17.96
CA GLU A 325 2.61 -11.46 -18.25
C GLU A 325 2.70 -12.59 -17.20
N GLY A 326 2.32 -13.80 -17.60
CA GLY A 326 1.98 -14.89 -16.67
C GLY A 326 2.96 -15.18 -15.51
N LYS A 327 4.28 -15.20 -15.75
CA LYS A 327 5.26 -15.50 -14.67
C LYS A 327 5.60 -14.30 -13.77
N ALA A 328 5.07 -13.11 -14.09
CA ALA A 328 5.45 -11.85 -13.47
C ALA A 328 4.23 -10.96 -13.14
N ILE A 329 3.01 -11.51 -13.09
CA ILE A 329 1.80 -10.70 -12.82
C ILE A 329 1.90 -9.94 -11.49
N GLY A 330 2.40 -10.60 -10.43
CA GLY A 330 2.58 -9.99 -9.11
C GLY A 330 3.91 -9.28 -8.91
N TYR A 331 4.67 -8.96 -9.97
CA TYR A 331 5.98 -8.31 -9.84
C TYR A 331 5.85 -6.87 -9.35
N VAL A 332 6.59 -6.52 -8.29
CA VAL A 332 6.39 -5.25 -7.59
C VAL A 332 6.58 -4.00 -8.44
N TYR A 333 7.53 -3.99 -9.39
CA TYR A 333 7.72 -2.82 -10.25
C TYR A 333 6.58 -2.62 -11.26
N LYS A 334 5.85 -3.68 -11.65
CA LYS A 334 4.65 -3.52 -12.48
C LYS A 334 3.54 -2.81 -11.72
N CYS A 335 3.31 -3.24 -10.47
CA CYS A 335 2.34 -2.61 -9.58
C CYS A 335 2.73 -1.17 -9.23
N LEU A 336 4.01 -0.90 -8.94
CA LEU A 336 4.47 0.48 -8.73
C LEU A 336 4.33 1.32 -10.01
N GLY A 337 4.71 0.77 -11.16
CA GLY A 337 4.65 1.44 -12.46
C GLY A 337 3.22 1.79 -12.86
N SER A 338 2.25 0.89 -12.63
CA SER A 338 0.83 1.16 -12.89
C SER A 338 0.30 2.26 -11.99
N ALA A 339 0.69 2.27 -10.71
CA ALA A 339 0.30 3.31 -9.76
C ALA A 339 0.84 4.70 -10.15
N ILE A 340 2.12 4.79 -10.50
CA ILE A 340 2.75 6.04 -10.95
C ILE A 340 2.15 6.50 -12.28
N LEU A 341 1.93 5.59 -13.23
CA LEU A 341 1.35 5.92 -14.52
C LEU A 341 -0.07 6.49 -14.36
N LEU A 342 -0.93 5.85 -13.55
CA LEU A 342 -2.28 6.36 -13.30
C LEU A 342 -2.26 7.73 -12.62
N LEU A 343 -1.35 7.96 -11.67
CA LEU A 343 -1.15 9.28 -11.05
C LEU A 343 -0.80 10.35 -12.11
N ARG A 344 0.13 10.05 -13.02
CA ARG A 344 0.49 10.98 -14.11
C ARG A 344 -0.68 11.22 -15.07
N LEU A 345 -1.40 10.17 -15.44
CA LEU A 345 -2.57 10.28 -16.34
C LEU A 345 -3.66 11.16 -15.72
N VAL A 346 -3.96 10.98 -14.42
CA VAL A 346 -4.95 11.83 -13.74
C VAL A 346 -4.45 13.26 -13.58
N MET A 347 -3.16 13.51 -13.34
CA MET A 347 -2.59 14.87 -13.30
C MET A 347 -2.73 15.59 -14.65
N ARG A 348 -2.45 14.88 -15.75
CA ARG A 348 -2.62 15.41 -17.12
C ARG A 348 -4.10 15.72 -17.42
N LYS A 349 -5.01 14.80 -17.09
CA LYS A 349 -6.46 15.02 -17.23
C LYS A 349 -6.94 16.18 -16.34
N GLY A 350 -6.51 16.23 -15.08
CA GLY A 350 -6.88 17.26 -14.11
C GLY A 350 -6.44 18.66 -14.54
N SER A 351 -5.25 18.81 -15.12
CA SER A 351 -4.79 20.08 -15.71
C SER A 351 -5.70 20.56 -16.84
N MET A 352 -6.18 19.65 -17.69
CA MET A 352 -7.14 19.97 -18.77
C MET A 352 -8.55 20.26 -18.23
N LEU A 353 -8.98 19.55 -17.19
CA LEU A 353 -10.32 19.71 -16.61
C LEU A 353 -10.43 20.97 -15.75
N SER A 354 -9.37 21.38 -15.05
CA SER A 354 -9.33 22.64 -14.30
C SER A 354 -9.56 23.88 -15.19
N THR A 355 -9.26 23.78 -16.49
CA THR A 355 -9.49 24.86 -17.46
C THR A 355 -10.87 24.83 -18.13
N THR A 356 -11.60 23.69 -18.12
CA THR A 356 -12.81 23.52 -18.96
C THR A 356 -13.93 22.63 -18.39
N GLY A 357 -13.73 21.92 -17.27
CA GLY A 357 -14.64 20.91 -16.74
C GLY A 357 -15.01 21.13 -15.27
N GLY A 358 -16.25 20.79 -14.90
CA GLY A 358 -16.74 20.81 -13.52
C GLY A 358 -16.38 19.52 -12.74
N PRO A 359 -16.78 19.42 -11.44
CA PRO A 359 -16.47 18.28 -10.57
C PRO A 359 -16.83 16.89 -11.14
N LEU A 360 -17.91 16.82 -11.93
CA LEU A 360 -18.34 15.58 -12.59
C LEU A 360 -17.25 14.98 -13.48
N ALA A 361 -16.42 15.81 -14.11
CA ALA A 361 -15.38 15.35 -15.02
C ALA A 361 -14.20 14.68 -14.30
N LEU A 362 -13.92 15.06 -13.04
CA LEU A 362 -12.86 14.42 -12.23
C LEU A 362 -13.30 13.04 -11.73
N ALA A 363 -14.57 12.90 -11.33
CA ALA A 363 -15.12 11.61 -10.95
C ALA A 363 -15.11 10.61 -12.11
N THR A 364 -15.48 11.06 -13.32
CA THR A 364 -15.34 10.26 -14.53
C THR A 364 -13.88 9.87 -14.78
N ALA A 365 -12.91 10.75 -14.52
CA ALA A 365 -11.50 10.44 -14.74
C ALA A 365 -10.96 9.34 -13.80
N PHE A 366 -11.37 9.31 -12.52
CA PHE A 366 -11.01 8.22 -11.61
C PHE A 366 -11.50 6.88 -12.17
N GLU A 367 -12.80 6.80 -12.47
CA GLU A 367 -13.44 5.57 -12.93
C GLU A 367 -12.87 5.08 -14.27
N GLU A 368 -12.76 5.95 -15.27
CA GLU A 368 -12.18 5.60 -16.57
C GLU A 368 -10.77 5.03 -16.44
N LEU A 369 -9.89 5.70 -15.68
CA LEU A 369 -8.50 5.27 -15.52
C LEU A 369 -8.40 3.96 -14.72
N THR A 370 -9.21 3.78 -13.69
CA THR A 370 -9.28 2.52 -12.93
C THR A 370 -9.78 1.38 -13.81
N VAL A 371 -10.84 1.60 -14.60
CA VAL A 371 -11.35 0.61 -15.56
C VAL A 371 -10.31 0.27 -16.61
N ASP A 372 -9.59 1.26 -17.15
CA ASP A 372 -8.50 1.02 -18.10
C ASP A 372 -7.41 0.12 -17.50
N LEU A 373 -6.99 0.42 -16.26
CA LEU A 373 -6.00 -0.38 -15.54
C LEU A 373 -6.45 -1.81 -15.30
N ILE A 374 -7.61 -2.01 -14.68
CA ILE A 374 -8.05 -3.35 -14.27
C ILE A 374 -8.38 -4.22 -15.49
N MET A 375 -8.77 -3.62 -16.63
CA MET A 375 -9.02 -4.35 -17.86
C MET A 375 -7.74 -4.89 -18.54
N GLU A 376 -6.54 -4.46 -18.11
CA GLU A 376 -5.29 -5.13 -18.48
C GLU A 376 -5.17 -6.54 -17.88
N GLY A 377 -5.97 -6.86 -16.86
CA GLY A 377 -5.89 -8.15 -16.16
C GLY A 377 -4.61 -8.27 -15.33
N GLY A 378 -4.05 -9.48 -15.25
CA GLY A 378 -2.91 -9.77 -14.39
C GLY A 378 -3.30 -9.66 -12.92
N ASP A 379 -2.46 -8.99 -12.13
CA ASP A 379 -2.70 -8.78 -10.69
C ASP A 379 -3.54 -7.53 -10.43
N ALA A 380 -4.76 -7.54 -10.98
CA ALA A 380 -5.57 -6.35 -11.19
C ALA A 380 -6.09 -5.69 -9.90
N ASP A 381 -6.43 -6.47 -8.87
CA ASP A 381 -6.79 -5.98 -7.53
C ASP A 381 -5.62 -5.24 -6.88
N THR A 382 -4.43 -5.83 -6.83
CA THR A 382 -3.25 -5.17 -6.26
C THR A 382 -2.78 -3.96 -7.05
N ASN A 383 -2.79 -4.05 -8.39
CA ASN A 383 -2.52 -2.89 -9.24
C ASN A 383 -3.54 -1.76 -8.97
N GLY A 384 -4.82 -2.12 -8.88
CA GLY A 384 -5.91 -1.21 -8.55
C GLY A 384 -5.74 -0.56 -7.18
N ALA A 385 -5.45 -1.35 -6.15
CA ALA A 385 -5.28 -0.91 -4.77
C ALA A 385 -4.17 0.13 -4.63
N ALA A 386 -3.00 -0.13 -5.23
CA ALA A 386 -1.86 0.80 -5.18
C ALA A 386 -2.10 2.06 -6.02
N ALA A 387 -2.63 1.91 -7.23
CA ALA A 387 -2.88 3.05 -8.12
C ALA A 387 -3.98 3.96 -7.61
N CYS A 388 -5.10 3.39 -7.17
CA CYS A 388 -6.24 4.16 -6.70
C CYS A 388 -5.98 4.80 -5.32
N ALA A 389 -5.02 4.31 -4.53
CA ALA A 389 -4.52 5.04 -3.36
C ALA A 389 -3.90 6.39 -3.76
N LEU A 390 -3.03 6.42 -4.79
CA LEU A 390 -2.40 7.64 -5.28
C LEU A 390 -3.40 8.57 -5.98
N VAL A 391 -4.20 8.03 -6.89
CA VAL A 391 -5.21 8.81 -7.61
C VAL A 391 -6.24 9.39 -6.64
N GLY A 392 -6.69 8.59 -5.66
CA GLY A 392 -7.58 9.04 -4.61
C GLY A 392 -6.95 10.10 -3.69
N ALA A 393 -5.67 9.96 -3.31
CA ALA A 393 -4.95 10.98 -2.55
C ALA A 393 -4.76 12.29 -3.35
N TYR A 394 -4.72 12.23 -4.67
CA TYR A 394 -4.62 13.40 -5.54
C TYR A 394 -5.97 14.10 -5.72
N LEU A 395 -7.02 13.32 -6.06
CA LEU A 395 -8.35 13.83 -6.38
C LEU A 395 -9.19 14.20 -5.14
N GLY A 396 -8.99 13.48 -4.03
CA GLY A 396 -9.86 13.58 -2.86
C GLY A 396 -11.15 12.73 -2.97
N TYR A 397 -11.73 12.42 -1.82
CA TYR A 397 -12.92 11.56 -1.70
C TYR A 397 -14.13 12.12 -2.44
N ALA A 398 -14.33 13.44 -2.37
CA ALA A 398 -15.45 14.12 -3.03
C ALA A 398 -15.50 13.89 -4.56
N ASN A 399 -14.37 13.49 -5.17
CA ASN A 399 -14.24 13.22 -6.59
C ASN A 399 -14.17 11.72 -6.92
N LEU A 400 -14.51 10.83 -5.99
CA LEU A 400 -14.63 9.39 -6.27
C LEU A 400 -16.04 9.04 -6.81
N PRO A 401 -16.19 8.04 -7.69
CA PRO A 401 -17.48 7.64 -8.24
C PRO A 401 -18.46 7.20 -7.15
N SER A 402 -19.58 7.91 -7.02
CA SER A 402 -20.55 7.69 -5.92
C SER A 402 -21.17 6.30 -5.96
N HIS A 403 -21.45 5.77 -7.15
CA HIS A 403 -22.03 4.43 -7.31
C HIS A 403 -21.05 3.29 -7.01
N TRP A 404 -19.75 3.59 -6.86
CA TRP A 404 -18.77 2.66 -6.28
C TRP A 404 -18.65 2.89 -4.77
N THR A 405 -18.42 4.13 -4.33
CA THR A 405 -18.24 4.43 -2.91
C THR A 405 -19.45 4.05 -2.06
N LEU A 406 -20.68 4.22 -2.56
CA LEU A 406 -21.93 3.85 -1.86
C LEU A 406 -22.17 2.34 -1.84
N GLY A 407 -21.62 1.61 -2.81
CA GLY A 407 -21.81 0.16 -2.96
C GLY A 407 -20.73 -0.69 -2.28
N LEU A 408 -19.62 -0.07 -1.86
CA LEU A 408 -18.50 -0.75 -1.21
C LEU A 408 -18.94 -1.47 0.06
N ALA A 409 -18.61 -2.76 0.19
CA ALA A 409 -18.90 -3.51 1.41
C ALA A 409 -18.24 -2.84 2.63
N HIS A 410 -18.93 -2.82 3.77
CA HIS A 410 -18.42 -2.21 5.02
C HIS A 410 -18.01 -0.73 4.91
N ARG A 411 -18.54 0.01 3.92
CA ARG A 411 -18.26 1.45 3.71
C ARG A 411 -18.27 2.27 4.99
N GLU A 412 -19.36 2.24 5.76
CA GLU A 412 -19.49 3.05 6.98
C GLU A 412 -18.37 2.76 7.99
N TRP A 413 -17.99 1.49 8.11
CA TRP A 413 -16.91 1.07 8.99
C TRP A 413 -15.55 1.58 8.48
N LEU A 414 -15.28 1.45 7.17
CA LEU A 414 -14.06 1.98 6.56
C LEU A 414 -13.96 3.50 6.72
N MET A 415 -15.06 4.23 6.52
CA MET A 415 -15.12 5.67 6.73
C MET A 415 -14.82 6.03 8.19
N SER A 416 -15.41 5.30 9.15
CA SER A 416 -15.12 5.48 10.58
C SER A 416 -13.64 5.25 10.92
N LYS A 417 -13.03 4.15 10.44
CA LYS A 417 -11.61 3.90 10.69
C LYS A 417 -10.69 4.90 9.98
N THR A 418 -11.11 5.43 8.84
CA THR A 418 -10.39 6.52 8.14
C THR A 418 -10.44 7.83 8.92
N TYR A 419 -11.60 8.18 9.50
CA TYR A 419 -11.71 9.32 10.43
C TYR A 419 -10.72 9.17 11.58
N ARG A 420 -10.75 8.01 12.24
CA ARG A 420 -9.91 7.73 13.40
C ARG A 420 -8.42 7.72 13.05
N LEU A 421 -8.04 7.23 11.87
CA LEU A 421 -6.69 7.36 11.34
C LEU A 421 -6.26 8.84 11.21
N ALA A 422 -7.14 9.69 10.67
CA ALA A 422 -6.87 11.12 10.50
C ALA A 422 -6.76 11.90 11.83
N VAL A 423 -7.50 11.48 12.86
CA VAL A 423 -7.34 12.01 14.22
C VAL A 423 -6.01 11.52 14.82
N ALA A 424 -5.73 10.22 14.74
CA ALA A 424 -4.51 9.63 15.29
C ALA A 424 -3.23 10.18 14.62
N SER A 425 -3.29 10.55 13.34
CA SER A 425 -2.18 11.19 12.62
C SER A 425 -2.01 12.69 12.94
N GLY A 426 -2.94 13.29 13.68
CA GLY A 426 -2.95 14.69 14.08
C GLY A 426 -3.50 15.65 13.02
N VAL A 427 -4.05 15.15 11.92
CA VAL A 427 -4.64 15.99 10.87
C VAL A 427 -5.98 16.58 11.31
N ILE A 428 -6.82 15.76 11.94
CA ILE A 428 -8.06 16.20 12.58
C ILE A 428 -7.81 16.44 14.06
N ALA A 429 -8.17 17.64 14.53
CA ALA A 429 -8.07 18.01 15.93
C ALA A 429 -9.27 17.45 16.72
N ASP A 430 -9.17 16.17 17.12
CA ASP A 430 -10.15 15.49 17.98
C ASP A 430 -9.44 14.53 18.95
N THR A 431 -10.18 13.86 19.83
CA THR A 431 -9.68 12.87 20.78
C THR A 431 -10.38 11.52 20.58
N LEU A 432 -9.59 10.46 20.45
CA LEU A 432 -10.11 9.10 20.30
C LEU A 432 -10.30 8.41 21.64
N GLN A 433 -11.42 7.72 21.77
CA GLN A 433 -11.63 6.68 22.79
C GLN A 433 -11.29 5.30 22.18
N PRO A 434 -10.79 4.34 22.98
CA PRO A 434 -10.58 2.97 22.50
C PRO A 434 -11.88 2.36 21.94
N GLU A 435 -11.77 1.58 20.86
CA GLU A 435 -12.87 0.76 20.31
C GLU A 435 -12.43 -0.71 20.25
N ASP A 436 -13.34 -1.63 20.60
CA ASP A 436 -13.04 -3.06 20.73
C ASP A 436 -12.62 -3.71 19.40
N ASP A 437 -13.14 -3.20 18.28
CA ASP A 437 -12.82 -3.68 16.93
C ASP A 437 -11.45 -3.22 16.42
N GLU A 438 -10.69 -2.47 17.22
CA GLU A 438 -9.31 -2.07 16.96
C GLU A 438 -8.30 -2.97 17.66
N ALA A 439 -8.74 -3.74 18.65
CA ALA A 439 -7.93 -4.77 19.26
C ALA A 439 -7.54 -5.84 18.23
N ALA A 440 -6.38 -6.47 18.41
CA ALA A 440 -5.91 -7.51 17.47
C ALA A 440 -6.85 -8.72 17.42
N GLU A 441 -7.53 -9.01 18.52
CA GLU A 441 -8.50 -10.08 18.67
C GLU A 441 -9.93 -9.70 18.22
N GLY A 442 -10.14 -8.43 17.84
CA GLY A 442 -11.44 -7.89 17.46
C GLY A 442 -12.48 -7.95 18.59
N PRO A 443 -13.74 -7.59 18.30
CA PRO A 443 -14.77 -7.41 19.32
C PRO A 443 -15.31 -8.74 19.89
N ARG A 444 -14.95 -9.88 19.29
CA ARG A 444 -15.43 -11.22 19.70
C ARG A 444 -14.32 -12.10 20.29
N GLY A 445 -13.09 -11.60 20.35
CA GLY A 445 -11.92 -12.38 20.72
C GLY A 445 -11.49 -13.38 19.64
N LEU A 446 -10.38 -14.07 19.91
CA LEU A 446 -9.86 -15.12 19.04
C LEU A 446 -10.78 -16.34 19.03
N MET A 447 -10.99 -16.91 17.84
CA MET A 447 -11.66 -18.20 17.67
C MET A 447 -10.78 -19.33 18.21
N ARG A 448 -11.44 -20.33 18.79
CA ARG A 448 -10.82 -21.62 19.13
C ARG A 448 -10.54 -22.42 17.85
N GLU A 449 -9.59 -23.35 17.92
CA GLU A 449 -9.20 -24.19 16.78
C GLU A 449 -10.39 -24.93 16.13
N GLU A 450 -11.29 -25.48 16.97
CA GLU A 450 -12.53 -26.13 16.49
C GLU A 450 -13.45 -25.18 15.73
N GLU A 451 -13.52 -23.90 16.13
CA GLU A 451 -14.35 -22.88 15.48
C GLU A 451 -13.76 -22.46 14.13
N VAL A 452 -12.42 -22.35 14.06
CA VAL A 452 -11.68 -22.11 12.80
C VAL A 452 -11.91 -23.26 11.82
N GLU A 453 -11.78 -24.50 12.26
CA GLU A 453 -12.03 -25.68 11.41
C GLU A 453 -13.46 -25.73 10.89
N LEU A 454 -14.45 -25.44 11.74
CA LEU A 454 -15.86 -25.43 11.36
C LEU A 454 -16.15 -24.34 10.32
N ARG A 455 -15.61 -23.14 10.52
CA ARG A 455 -15.67 -22.05 9.55
C ARG A 455 -15.08 -22.50 8.21
N ASP A 456 -13.86 -23.02 8.19
CA ASP A 456 -13.16 -23.37 6.95
C ASP A 456 -13.88 -24.47 6.17
N LYS A 457 -14.42 -25.48 6.88
CA LYS A 457 -15.29 -26.52 6.28
C LYS A 457 -16.54 -25.91 5.64
N ALA A 458 -17.19 -24.95 6.31
CA ALA A 458 -18.37 -24.27 5.78
C ALA A 458 -18.06 -23.42 4.53
N LEU A 459 -16.93 -22.71 4.53
CA LEU A 459 -16.49 -21.89 3.40
C LEU A 459 -16.20 -22.72 2.15
N VAL A 460 -15.52 -23.86 2.31
CA VAL A 460 -15.25 -24.80 1.19
C VAL A 460 -16.55 -25.34 0.61
N HIS A 461 -17.51 -25.70 1.46
CA HIS A 461 -18.81 -26.20 1.03
C HIS A 461 -19.59 -25.15 0.21
N ASP A 462 -19.65 -23.90 0.68
CA ASP A 462 -20.31 -22.79 -0.02
C ASP A 462 -19.66 -22.51 -1.39
N MET A 463 -18.32 -22.49 -1.45
CA MET A 463 -17.56 -22.30 -2.69
C MET A 463 -17.91 -23.37 -3.74
N ILE A 464 -17.93 -24.65 -3.34
CA ILE A 464 -18.28 -25.76 -4.23
C ILE A 464 -19.72 -25.63 -4.74
N ALA A 465 -20.66 -25.21 -3.87
CA ALA A 465 -22.05 -25.02 -4.24
C ALA A 465 -22.22 -23.92 -5.30
N LYS A 466 -21.57 -22.76 -5.11
CA LYS A 466 -21.59 -21.63 -6.07
C LYS A 466 -21.04 -22.01 -7.44
N VAL A 467 -19.89 -22.69 -7.48
CA VAL A 467 -19.28 -23.14 -8.74
C VAL A 467 -20.20 -24.13 -9.48
N LYS A 468 -20.79 -25.10 -8.75
CA LYS A 468 -21.75 -26.05 -9.34
C LYS A 468 -23.00 -25.35 -9.89
N ALA A 469 -23.53 -24.37 -9.16
CA ALA A 469 -24.69 -23.60 -9.60
C ALA A 469 -24.40 -22.83 -10.90
N ARG A 470 -23.24 -22.18 -11.03
CA ARG A 470 -22.83 -21.54 -12.29
C ARG A 470 -22.76 -22.54 -13.44
N GLN A 471 -22.02 -23.64 -13.26
CA GLN A 471 -21.88 -24.67 -14.31
C GLN A 471 -23.23 -25.25 -14.76
N ALA A 472 -24.21 -25.33 -13.85
CA ALA A 472 -25.57 -25.72 -14.21
C ALA A 472 -26.27 -24.64 -15.06
N ARG A 473 -26.15 -23.35 -14.71
CA ARG A 473 -26.69 -22.23 -15.49
C ARG A 473 -26.08 -22.16 -16.89
N GLU A 474 -24.75 -22.24 -17.00
CA GLU A 474 -24.03 -22.23 -18.28
C GLU A 474 -24.48 -23.37 -19.21
N ARG A 475 -24.60 -24.60 -18.67
CA ARG A 475 -25.12 -25.74 -19.43
C ARG A 475 -26.56 -25.52 -19.91
N ALA A 476 -27.42 -24.98 -19.05
CA ALA A 476 -28.80 -24.68 -19.41
C ALA A 476 -28.90 -23.59 -20.50
N GLU A 477 -28.04 -22.56 -20.44
CA GLU A 477 -27.97 -21.52 -21.48
C GLU A 477 -27.44 -22.06 -22.81
N GLU A 478 -26.41 -22.90 -22.79
CA GLU A 478 -25.90 -23.55 -24.00
C GLU A 478 -26.94 -24.46 -24.64
N GLU A 479 -27.67 -25.25 -23.84
CA GLU A 479 -28.78 -26.07 -24.32
C GLU A 479 -29.90 -25.21 -24.93
N SER A 480 -30.24 -24.09 -24.29
CA SER A 480 -31.22 -23.13 -24.80
C SER A 480 -30.78 -22.50 -26.13
N LYS A 481 -29.51 -22.09 -26.23
CA LYS A 481 -28.92 -21.56 -27.48
C LYS A 481 -28.90 -22.61 -28.59
N LYS A 482 -28.56 -23.87 -28.28
CA LYS A 482 -28.60 -25.00 -29.24
C LYS A 482 -30.04 -25.25 -29.72
N LYS A 483 -31.01 -25.30 -28.82
CA LYS A 483 -32.44 -25.46 -29.17
C LYS A 483 -32.93 -24.32 -30.08
N LYS A 484 -32.59 -23.06 -29.78
CA LYS A 484 -32.92 -21.91 -30.62
C LYS A 484 -32.29 -22.00 -32.01
N LYS A 485 -31.02 -22.41 -32.12
CA LYS A 485 -30.35 -22.63 -33.42
C LYS A 485 -30.99 -23.76 -34.24
N CYS A 486 -31.36 -24.87 -33.61
CA CYS A 486 -32.08 -25.96 -34.27
C CYS A 486 -33.46 -25.50 -34.77
N LEU A 487 -34.22 -24.73 -33.97
CA LEU A 487 -35.53 -24.23 -34.36
C LEU A 487 -35.45 -23.25 -35.54
N VAL A 488 -34.45 -22.35 -35.54
CA VAL A 488 -34.20 -21.41 -36.64
C VAL A 488 -33.81 -22.15 -37.92
N GLY A 489 -32.97 -23.19 -37.82
CA GLY A 489 -32.59 -24.02 -38.97
C GLY A 489 -33.72 -24.89 -39.54
N TRP A 490 -34.76 -25.18 -38.75
CA TRP A 490 -35.94 -25.94 -39.18
C TRP A 490 -37.01 -25.06 -39.83
N LEU A 491 -37.02 -23.75 -39.53
CA LEU A 491 -37.95 -22.78 -40.12
C LEU A 491 -37.39 -22.13 -41.40
N SER A 492 -36.11 -22.33 -41.71
CA SER A 492 -35.42 -21.75 -42.87
C SER A 492 -35.05 -22.75 -43.96
N GLY A 493 -35.48 -24.02 -43.83
CA GLY A 493 -35.41 -25.05 -44.86
C GLY A 493 -36.80 -25.57 -45.18
#